data_AF-A0A522CUG6-F1
#
_entry.id   AF-A0A522CUG6-F1
#
_cell.length_a   1.000
_cell.length_b   1.000
_cell.length_c   1.000
_cell.angle_alpha   90.00
_cell.angle_beta   90.00
_cell.angle_gamma   90.00
#
_symmetry.space_group_name_H-M   'P 1'
#
loop_
_entity.id
_entity.type
_entity.pdbx_description
1 polymer ?
#
loop_
_entity_poly.entity_id
_entity_poly.type
_entity_poly.pdbx_seq_one_letter_code
_entity_poly.pdbx_strand_id
1 'polypeptide(L)'
;MEHTRFTIEMIRDEMLRLERKHGLLDHEINGVKIWQALRVPVFLEIGIKTGCYEVPHTIKDSALDRIKAIRSFARSILFYNPYCGKAKIETLVFDHGRKIKIGSEFVDIHTKYFVDDLLSQGGAFEVYERPYMNRHYAKDEIYRKHLDIILIMTTLFGIFFPSAITKSDQNFLLGLQNEINSTFKIRIDFLKLFSKEISRFKIKHKLLRALLRKKGARTVYLVVGYGEAPLIKAARDLGITSVEIQHGIFSEFALGYHFPSVSKNSLEYFPDRLLIWDDFWREMCDLPLTDDRIIPYGFRHLQKTKDGFRYVKKNENQIIVVSQGIAGPKMSDFILQNVQDLKDYTIVYKLHPGEYDRWRQYDSLVRLSEYVNVKVIDNNALPLYQLLAESRYLIGLSSTVIFEALNFDCTILLIDLPGIEHMKKFIEVGKAVKIKSDKRIIEYLK
;
A
#
# COMPACT_ATOMS: atom_id res chain seq x y z
N MET A 1 -7.85 18.05 23.15
CA MET A 1 -7.74 16.88 22.24
C MET A 1 -8.07 15.66 23.06
N GLU A 2 -9.18 14.99 22.81
CA GLU A 2 -9.38 13.64 23.36
C GLU A 2 -8.33 12.74 22.74
N HIS A 3 -7.39 12.23 23.55
CA HIS A 3 -6.54 11.14 23.13
C HIS A 3 -7.46 9.98 22.72
N THR A 4 -7.29 9.46 21.50
CA THR A 4 -7.95 8.22 21.09
C THR A 4 -7.68 7.15 22.14
N ARG A 5 -8.74 6.57 22.73
CA ARG A 5 -8.65 5.55 23.79
C ARG A 5 -7.89 4.29 23.34
N PHE A 6 -7.79 4.08 22.03
CA PHE A 6 -7.13 2.93 21.43
C PHE A 6 -5.87 3.35 20.68
N THR A 7 -4.89 2.45 20.62
CA THR A 7 -3.67 2.58 19.82
C THR A 7 -3.64 1.51 18.73
N ILE A 8 -2.79 1.70 17.71
CA ILE A 8 -2.58 0.71 16.65
C ILE A 8 -2.03 -0.61 17.21
N GLU A 9 -1.21 -0.53 18.26
CA GLU A 9 -0.71 -1.69 19.01
C GLU A 9 -1.83 -2.50 19.66
N MET A 10 -2.75 -1.85 20.37
CA MET A 10 -3.89 -2.54 20.98
C MET A 10 -4.76 -3.25 19.92
N ILE A 11 -4.94 -2.63 18.75
CA ILE A 11 -5.70 -3.21 17.65
C ILE A 11 -4.98 -4.45 17.09
N ARG A 12 -3.68 -4.33 16.82
CA ARG A 12 -2.83 -5.43 16.34
C ARG A 12 -2.90 -6.62 17.29
N ASP A 13 -2.65 -6.39 18.58
CA ASP A 13 -2.54 -7.46 19.58
C ASP A 13 -3.85 -8.20 19.77
N GLU A 14 -4.96 -7.46 19.78
CA GLU A 14 -6.28 -8.06 19.87
C GLU A 14 -6.63 -8.87 18.61
N MET A 15 -6.28 -8.39 17.42
CA MET A 15 -6.47 -9.17 16.19
C MET A 15 -5.65 -10.47 16.21
N LEU A 16 -4.37 -10.40 16.61
CA LEU A 16 -3.53 -11.60 16.77
C LEU A 16 -4.08 -12.57 17.83
N ARG A 17 -4.63 -12.04 18.93
CA ARG A 17 -5.28 -12.84 19.97
C ARG A 17 -6.52 -13.55 19.42
N LEU A 18 -7.37 -12.85 18.68
CA LEU A 18 -8.58 -13.42 18.07
C LEU A 18 -8.23 -14.47 17.01
N GLU A 19 -7.19 -14.23 16.21
CA GLU A 19 -6.66 -15.18 15.24
C GLU A 19 -6.29 -16.51 15.88
N ARG A 20 -5.57 -16.47 17.00
CA ARG A 20 -5.21 -17.67 17.78
C ARG A 20 -6.43 -18.31 18.45
N LYS A 21 -7.26 -17.51 19.12
CA LYS A 21 -8.43 -18.00 19.88
C LYS A 21 -9.40 -18.78 19.01
N HIS A 22 -9.65 -18.29 17.80
CA HIS A 22 -10.70 -18.80 16.92
C HIS A 22 -10.15 -19.53 15.68
N GLY A 23 -8.84 -19.68 15.54
CA GLY A 23 -8.21 -20.30 14.37
C GLY A 23 -8.52 -19.56 13.06
N LEU A 24 -8.62 -18.23 13.10
CA LEU A 24 -9.25 -17.45 12.03
C LEU A 24 -8.55 -17.59 10.67
N LEU A 25 -7.22 -17.75 10.67
CA LEU A 25 -6.43 -17.85 9.44
C LEU A 25 -6.71 -19.15 8.66
N ASP A 26 -7.21 -20.19 9.32
CA ASP A 26 -7.56 -21.47 8.72
C ASP A 26 -9.07 -21.74 8.66
N HIS A 27 -9.88 -20.93 9.34
CA HIS A 27 -11.33 -21.07 9.35
C HIS A 27 -11.94 -20.77 7.97
N GLU A 28 -12.67 -21.74 7.43
CA GLU A 28 -13.31 -21.63 6.12
C GLU A 28 -14.81 -21.35 6.23
N ILE A 29 -15.29 -20.40 5.44
CA ILE A 29 -16.71 -20.16 5.24
C ILE A 29 -17.01 -20.37 3.76
N ASN A 30 -17.84 -21.37 3.46
CA ASN A 30 -18.14 -21.81 2.09
C ASN A 30 -16.89 -22.10 1.23
N GLY A 31 -15.85 -22.71 1.81
CA GLY A 31 -14.62 -23.08 1.10
C GLY A 31 -13.67 -21.90 0.83
N VAL A 32 -13.78 -20.81 1.61
CA VAL A 32 -12.89 -19.64 1.53
C VAL A 32 -12.39 -19.30 2.93
N LYS A 33 -11.06 -19.20 3.10
CA LYS A 33 -10.38 -18.68 4.31
C LYS A 33 -10.50 -17.16 4.36
N ILE A 34 -11.74 -16.68 4.48
CA ILE A 34 -12.08 -15.28 4.20
C ILE A 34 -11.37 -14.30 5.14
N TRP A 35 -11.08 -14.70 6.38
CA TRP A 35 -10.28 -13.88 7.29
C TRP A 35 -8.87 -13.63 6.75
N GLN A 36 -8.20 -14.64 6.20
CA GLN A 36 -6.89 -14.48 5.58
C GLN A 36 -6.91 -13.47 4.42
N ALA A 37 -8.00 -13.44 3.64
CA ALA A 37 -8.18 -12.48 2.54
C ALA A 37 -8.57 -11.07 3.00
N LEU A 38 -9.27 -10.94 4.13
CA LEU A 38 -9.79 -9.66 4.65
C LEU A 38 -9.03 -9.11 5.86
N ARG A 39 -7.92 -9.75 6.25
CA ARG A 39 -7.12 -9.37 7.43
C ARG A 39 -6.75 -7.89 7.44
N VAL A 40 -6.18 -7.39 6.34
CA VAL A 40 -5.80 -5.97 6.20
C VAL A 40 -7.03 -5.05 6.14
N PRO A 41 -8.05 -5.31 5.30
CA PRO A 41 -9.30 -4.53 5.32
C PRO A 41 -9.94 -4.39 6.71
N VAL A 42 -10.02 -5.49 7.48
CA VAL A 42 -10.60 -5.48 8.83
C VAL A 42 -9.75 -4.62 9.79
N PHE A 43 -8.43 -4.78 9.75
CA PHE A 43 -7.51 -3.96 10.57
C PHE A 43 -7.66 -2.46 10.30
N LEU A 44 -7.67 -2.08 9.01
CA LEU A 44 -7.85 -0.69 8.62
C LEU A 44 -9.21 -0.14 9.03
N GLU A 45 -10.29 -0.92 8.87
CA GLU A 45 -11.64 -0.51 9.29
C GLU A 45 -11.73 -0.26 10.80
N ILE A 46 -11.10 -1.11 11.62
CA ILE A 46 -11.01 -0.92 13.08
C ILE A 46 -10.19 0.34 13.39
N GLY A 47 -9.03 0.51 12.76
CA GLY A 47 -8.18 1.70 12.96
C GLY A 47 -8.89 3.02 12.61
N ILE A 48 -9.66 3.03 11.53
CA ILE A 48 -10.49 4.18 11.13
C ILE A 48 -11.60 4.44 12.16
N LYS A 49 -12.36 3.41 12.54
CA LYS A 49 -13.50 3.57 13.47
C LYS A 49 -13.10 3.92 14.90
N THR A 50 -11.87 3.60 15.29
CA THR A 50 -11.31 3.97 16.60
C THR A 50 -10.63 5.34 16.59
N GLY A 51 -10.52 6.00 15.42
CA GLY A 51 -9.87 7.29 15.25
C GLY A 51 -8.34 7.22 15.19
N CYS A 52 -7.75 6.02 15.19
CA CYS A 52 -6.30 5.86 15.07
C CYS A 52 -5.80 6.20 13.65
N TYR A 53 -6.64 5.96 12.63
CA TYR A 53 -6.39 6.34 11.24
C TYR A 53 -7.46 7.29 10.72
N GLU A 54 -7.05 8.26 9.91
CA GLU A 54 -7.98 9.02 9.09
C GLU A 54 -8.47 8.18 7.90
N VAL A 55 -9.69 8.45 7.43
CA VAL A 55 -10.22 7.78 6.23
C VAL A 55 -9.34 8.13 5.03
N PRO A 56 -8.80 7.15 4.27
CA PRO A 56 -8.09 7.43 3.03
C PRO A 56 -9.04 8.14 2.05
N HIS A 57 -8.89 9.45 1.93
CA HIS A 57 -9.83 10.25 1.17
C HIS A 57 -9.55 10.10 -0.34
N THR A 58 -10.35 9.26 -0.99
CA THR A 58 -10.50 9.25 -2.46
C THR A 58 -11.61 10.22 -2.85
N ILE A 59 -11.35 11.09 -3.82
CA ILE A 59 -12.34 12.05 -4.35
C ILE A 59 -13.55 11.27 -4.90
N LYS A 60 -14.77 11.77 -4.65
CA LYS A 60 -15.98 11.23 -5.28
C LYS A 60 -15.99 11.65 -6.75
N ASP A 61 -16.02 10.67 -7.66
CA ASP A 61 -16.10 10.91 -9.11
C ASP A 61 -17.32 11.76 -9.48
N SER A 62 -17.11 12.79 -10.30
CA SER A 62 -18.16 13.59 -10.92
C SER A 62 -18.98 12.77 -11.93
N ALA A 63 -20.15 13.27 -12.34
CA ALA A 63 -20.95 12.61 -13.38
C ALA A 63 -20.18 12.45 -14.71
N LEU A 64 -19.37 13.44 -15.07
CA LEU A 64 -18.50 13.38 -16.26
C LEU A 64 -17.41 12.33 -16.13
N ASP A 65 -16.84 12.17 -14.93
CA ASP A 65 -15.83 11.14 -14.67
C ASP A 65 -16.42 9.74 -14.80
N ARG A 66 -17.67 9.52 -14.36
CA ARG A 66 -18.39 8.26 -14.55
C ARG A 66 -18.60 7.92 -16.02
N ILE A 67 -18.97 8.90 -16.86
CA ILE A 67 -19.13 8.68 -18.31
C ILE A 67 -17.78 8.36 -18.97
N LYS A 68 -16.72 9.09 -18.60
CA LYS A 68 -15.36 8.81 -19.09
C LYS A 68 -14.89 7.41 -18.67
N ALA A 69 -15.21 6.99 -17.44
CA ALA A 69 -14.93 5.64 -16.95
C ALA A 69 -15.60 4.58 -17.82
N ILE A 70 -16.88 4.73 -18.18
CA ILE A 70 -17.59 3.79 -19.07
C ILE A 70 -16.88 3.65 -20.42
N ARG A 71 -16.48 4.76 -21.04
CA ARG A 71 -15.73 4.72 -22.32
C ARG A 71 -14.36 4.05 -22.16
N SER A 72 -13.65 4.36 -21.07
CA SER A 72 -12.38 3.71 -20.74
C SER A 72 -12.54 2.20 -20.58
N PHE A 73 -13.59 1.76 -19.85
CA PHE A 73 -13.89 0.35 -19.68
C PHE A 73 -14.26 -0.35 -20.99
N ALA A 74 -15.06 0.28 -21.84
CA ALA A 74 -15.40 -0.28 -23.15
C ALA A 74 -14.14 -0.47 -24.02
N ARG A 75 -13.26 0.54 -24.08
CA ARG A 75 -11.96 0.45 -24.77
C ARG A 75 -11.10 -0.68 -24.18
N SER A 76 -11.03 -0.76 -22.85
CA SER A 76 -10.29 -1.80 -22.13
C SER A 76 -10.76 -3.21 -22.50
N ILE A 77 -12.08 -3.44 -22.48
CA ILE A 77 -12.70 -4.73 -22.79
C ILE A 77 -12.49 -5.14 -24.26
N LEU A 78 -12.52 -4.18 -25.19
CA LEU A 78 -12.40 -4.46 -26.63
C LEU A 78 -10.94 -4.67 -27.07
N PHE A 79 -10.02 -3.83 -26.60
CA PHE A 79 -8.65 -3.79 -27.13
C PHE A 79 -7.59 -4.36 -26.17
N TYR A 80 -7.83 -4.31 -24.86
CA TYR A 80 -6.87 -4.72 -23.82
C TYR A 80 -7.34 -5.93 -23.02
N ASN A 81 -8.29 -6.69 -23.57
CA ASN A 81 -8.88 -7.84 -22.90
C ASN A 81 -7.81 -8.86 -22.48
N PRO A 82 -7.74 -9.25 -21.19
CA PRO A 82 -6.71 -10.14 -20.69
C PRO A 82 -6.83 -11.56 -21.27
N TYR A 83 -8.01 -11.95 -21.73
CA TYR A 83 -8.24 -13.24 -22.37
C TYR A 83 -7.88 -13.26 -23.85
N CYS A 84 -7.57 -12.12 -24.48
CA CYS A 84 -7.17 -12.06 -25.88
C CYS A 84 -5.63 -12.13 -26.03
N GLY A 85 -5.17 -12.33 -27.27
CA GLY A 85 -3.73 -12.41 -27.60
C GLY A 85 -3.14 -13.82 -27.47
N LYS A 86 -1.82 -13.88 -27.27
CA LYS A 86 -1.06 -15.14 -27.22
C LYS A 86 -1.52 -16.04 -26.06
N ALA A 87 -1.58 -17.34 -26.32
CA ALA A 87 -2.02 -18.36 -25.35
C ALA A 87 -0.86 -19.02 -24.56
N LYS A 88 0.41 -18.76 -24.93
CA LYS A 88 1.59 -19.28 -24.23
C LYS A 88 2.47 -18.12 -23.79
N ILE A 89 2.21 -17.63 -22.59
CA ILE A 89 2.94 -16.57 -21.91
C ILE A 89 3.24 -17.09 -20.50
N GLU A 90 4.48 -17.53 -20.27
CA GLU A 90 4.86 -18.21 -19.03
C GLU A 90 5.02 -17.24 -17.85
N THR A 91 5.33 -15.97 -18.13
CA THR A 91 5.53 -14.92 -17.12
C THR A 91 4.43 -13.86 -17.23
N LEU A 92 3.65 -13.68 -16.17
CA LEU A 92 2.65 -12.62 -16.07
C LEU A 92 3.03 -11.66 -14.94
N VAL A 93 2.92 -10.35 -15.19
CA VAL A 93 3.24 -9.31 -14.20
C VAL A 93 1.98 -8.52 -13.89
N PHE A 94 1.55 -8.51 -12.64
CA PHE A 94 0.41 -7.73 -12.16
C PHE A 94 0.94 -6.46 -11.51
N ASP A 95 0.85 -5.33 -12.21
CA ASP A 95 1.46 -4.08 -11.79
C ASP A 95 0.60 -3.29 -10.79
N HIS A 96 1.21 -2.32 -10.11
CA HIS A 96 0.51 -1.47 -9.15
C HIS A 96 -0.42 -0.51 -9.89
N GLY A 97 -1.69 -0.40 -9.48
CA GLY A 97 -2.66 0.48 -10.16
C GLY A 97 -2.20 1.95 -10.20
N ARG A 98 -1.70 2.49 -9.09
CA ARG A 98 -1.16 3.87 -9.03
C ARG A 98 0.11 3.98 -9.86
N LYS A 99 0.11 4.87 -10.85
CA LYS A 99 1.26 5.22 -11.68
C LYS A 99 1.78 6.61 -11.29
N ILE A 100 3.10 6.81 -11.33
CA ILE A 100 3.77 8.10 -11.09
C ILE A 100 4.26 8.65 -12.43
N LYS A 101 4.08 9.95 -12.66
CA LYS A 101 4.60 10.62 -13.85
C LYS A 101 6.10 10.86 -13.70
N ILE A 102 6.89 10.32 -14.61
CA ILE A 102 8.35 10.51 -14.69
C ILE A 102 8.67 10.97 -16.11
N GLY A 103 9.13 12.21 -16.25
CA GLY A 103 9.25 12.86 -17.57
C GLY A 103 7.89 12.94 -18.27
N SER A 104 7.78 12.34 -19.46
CA SER A 104 6.56 12.29 -20.25
C SER A 104 5.67 11.06 -19.99
N GLU A 105 6.15 10.07 -19.24
CA GLU A 105 5.48 8.77 -19.10
C GLU A 105 4.96 8.55 -17.67
N PHE A 106 3.87 7.76 -17.55
CA PHE A 106 3.36 7.28 -16.26
C PHE A 106 3.79 5.84 -16.06
N VAL A 107 4.47 5.57 -14.95
CA VAL A 107 5.06 4.25 -14.68
C VAL A 107 4.73 3.76 -13.27
N ASP A 108 4.67 2.44 -13.11
CA ASP A 108 4.69 1.80 -11.81
C ASP A 108 6.15 1.65 -11.38
N ILE A 109 6.57 2.40 -10.35
CA ILE A 109 7.96 2.41 -9.88
C ILE A 109 8.41 1.05 -9.33
N HIS A 110 7.49 0.17 -8.93
CA HIS A 110 7.83 -1.13 -8.37
C HIS A 110 8.15 -2.15 -9.45
N THR A 111 7.47 -2.09 -10.59
CA THR A 111 7.60 -3.10 -11.66
C THR A 111 8.26 -2.59 -12.93
N LYS A 112 8.38 -1.27 -13.16
CA LYS A 112 8.92 -0.69 -14.41
C LYS A 112 10.27 -1.28 -14.81
N TYR A 113 11.26 -1.26 -13.91
CA TYR A 113 12.60 -1.76 -14.21
C TYR A 113 12.67 -3.28 -14.27
N PHE A 114 11.77 -3.98 -13.57
CA PHE A 114 11.64 -5.43 -13.73
C PHE A 114 11.11 -5.79 -15.11
N VAL A 115 10.12 -5.05 -15.62
CA VAL A 115 9.60 -5.18 -16.99
C VAL A 115 10.66 -4.83 -18.03
N ASP A 116 11.46 -3.79 -17.80
CA ASP A 116 12.60 -3.44 -18.68
C ASP A 116 13.62 -4.57 -18.77
N ASP A 117 13.95 -5.20 -17.63
CA ASP A 117 14.85 -6.35 -17.57
C ASP A 117 14.26 -7.52 -18.40
N LEU A 118 12.96 -7.82 -18.27
CA LEU A 118 12.28 -8.85 -19.07
C LEU A 118 12.29 -8.55 -20.59
N LEU A 119 12.09 -7.29 -20.96
CA LEU A 119 12.18 -6.85 -22.36
C LEU A 119 13.57 -7.07 -22.93
N SER A 120 14.61 -6.71 -22.17
CA SER A 120 16.01 -6.86 -22.60
C SER A 120 16.41 -8.31 -22.82
N GLN A 121 15.77 -9.25 -22.10
CA GLN A 121 16.00 -10.69 -22.21
C GLN A 121 15.24 -11.33 -23.39
N GLY A 122 14.36 -10.58 -24.07
CA GLY A 122 13.55 -11.09 -25.18
C GLY A 122 12.49 -12.13 -24.77
N GLY A 123 12.18 -12.23 -23.47
CA GLY A 123 11.20 -13.17 -22.95
C GLY A 123 9.77 -12.83 -23.34
N ALA A 124 8.91 -13.84 -23.48
CA ALA A 124 7.48 -13.64 -23.69
C ALA A 124 6.77 -13.43 -22.33
N PHE A 125 6.34 -12.20 -22.07
CA PHE A 125 5.58 -11.82 -20.88
C PHE A 125 4.37 -10.94 -21.23
N GLU A 126 3.44 -10.81 -20.28
CA GLU A 126 2.34 -9.83 -20.34
C GLU A 126 2.24 -9.08 -19.00
N VAL A 127 1.87 -7.80 -19.07
CA VAL A 127 1.62 -6.94 -17.92
C VAL A 127 0.11 -6.72 -17.76
N TYR A 128 -0.42 -6.99 -16.58
CA TYR A 128 -1.83 -6.89 -16.24
C TYR A 128 -2.04 -5.69 -15.32
N GLU A 129 -2.69 -4.68 -15.86
CA GLU A 129 -2.93 -3.41 -15.18
C GLU A 129 -4.32 -3.34 -14.56
N ARG A 130 -4.40 -2.70 -13.39
CA ARG A 130 -5.65 -2.25 -12.79
C ARG A 130 -5.86 -0.77 -13.04
N PRO A 131 -7.11 -0.33 -13.26
CA PRO A 131 -7.40 1.09 -13.35
C PRO A 131 -7.10 1.77 -12.00
N TYR A 132 -6.58 2.98 -12.05
CA TYR A 132 -6.44 3.87 -10.91
C TYR A 132 -7.39 5.06 -11.10
N MET A 133 -8.29 5.28 -10.14
CA MET A 133 -9.38 6.27 -10.28
C MET A 133 -10.13 6.11 -11.62
N ASN A 134 -10.49 4.86 -11.95
CA ASN A 134 -11.22 4.50 -13.18
C ASN A 134 -10.52 4.84 -14.51
N ARG A 135 -9.18 4.97 -14.50
CA ARG A 135 -8.36 5.28 -15.69
C ARG A 135 -7.10 4.41 -15.76
N HIS A 136 -6.62 4.18 -16.98
CA HIS A 136 -5.30 3.58 -17.25
C HIS A 136 -4.35 4.69 -17.67
N TYR A 137 -3.27 4.86 -16.90
CA TYR A 137 -2.32 5.95 -17.14
C TYR A 137 -1.07 5.47 -17.89
N ALA A 138 -0.75 4.18 -17.81
CA ALA A 138 0.41 3.65 -18.50
C ALA A 138 0.25 3.76 -20.01
N LYS A 139 1.38 3.70 -20.70
CA LYS A 139 1.43 3.67 -22.16
C LYS A 139 0.78 2.39 -22.68
N ASP A 140 0.10 2.53 -23.81
CA ASP A 140 -0.52 1.43 -24.54
C ASP A 140 0.56 0.56 -25.21
N GLU A 141 1.07 -0.42 -24.46
CA GLU A 141 2.11 -1.35 -24.90
C GLU A 141 1.49 -2.68 -25.35
N ILE A 142 2.09 -3.34 -26.36
CA ILE A 142 1.52 -4.57 -26.95
C ILE A 142 1.39 -5.73 -25.94
N TYR A 143 2.28 -5.78 -24.94
CA TYR A 143 2.28 -6.76 -23.86
C TYR A 143 1.35 -6.40 -22.72
N ARG A 144 0.71 -5.22 -22.74
CA ARG A 144 -0.15 -4.75 -21.67
C ARG A 144 -1.60 -5.20 -21.90
N LYS A 145 -2.22 -5.67 -20.82
CA LYS A 145 -3.62 -6.09 -20.71
C LYS A 145 -4.24 -5.45 -19.49
N HIS A 146 -5.55 -5.27 -19.53
CA HIS A 146 -6.27 -4.57 -18.48
C HIS A 146 -7.22 -5.51 -17.75
N LEU A 147 -7.31 -5.42 -16.43
CA LEU A 147 -8.11 -6.34 -15.60
C LEU A 147 -9.59 -5.94 -15.46
N ASP A 148 -10.07 -4.91 -16.16
CA ASP A 148 -11.40 -4.32 -15.96
C ASP A 148 -12.52 -5.34 -16.08
N ILE A 149 -12.50 -6.22 -17.09
CA ILE A 149 -13.55 -7.23 -17.24
C ILE A 149 -13.63 -8.14 -16.01
N ILE A 150 -12.49 -8.50 -15.41
CA ILE A 150 -12.45 -9.31 -14.19
C ILE A 150 -12.97 -8.50 -13.00
N LEU A 151 -12.57 -7.24 -12.87
CA LEU A 151 -12.97 -6.36 -11.76
C LEU A 151 -14.46 -6.02 -11.80
N ILE A 152 -15.01 -5.72 -12.99
CA ILE A 152 -16.43 -5.45 -13.21
C ILE A 152 -17.26 -6.68 -12.87
N MET A 153 -16.92 -7.84 -13.43
CA MET A 153 -17.63 -9.08 -13.14
C MET A 153 -17.56 -9.44 -11.66
N THR A 154 -16.41 -9.27 -11.02
CA THR A 154 -16.25 -9.47 -9.57
C THR A 154 -17.16 -8.55 -8.76
N THR A 155 -17.22 -7.27 -9.13
CA THR A 155 -18.03 -6.28 -8.44
C THR A 155 -19.52 -6.57 -8.58
N LEU A 156 -20.00 -6.81 -9.81
CA LEU A 156 -21.41 -7.12 -10.07
C LEU A 156 -21.84 -8.41 -9.36
N PHE A 157 -21.02 -9.45 -9.44
CA PHE A 157 -21.37 -10.74 -8.81
C PHE A 157 -21.46 -10.62 -7.29
N GLY A 158 -20.55 -9.87 -6.65
CA GLY A 158 -20.63 -9.62 -5.22
C GLY A 158 -21.85 -8.81 -4.78
N ILE A 159 -22.39 -7.94 -5.65
CA ILE A 159 -23.58 -7.14 -5.37
C ILE A 159 -24.86 -7.97 -5.53
N PHE A 160 -24.97 -8.68 -6.65
CA PHE A 160 -26.23 -9.36 -7.02
C PHE A 160 -26.34 -10.78 -6.49
N PHE A 161 -25.22 -11.42 -6.17
CA PHE A 161 -25.17 -12.81 -5.72
C PHE A 161 -24.32 -12.97 -4.45
N PRO A 162 -24.66 -12.29 -3.34
CA PRO A 162 -23.97 -12.47 -2.06
C PRO A 162 -24.07 -13.93 -1.59
N SER A 163 -23.01 -14.44 -0.96
CA SER A 163 -22.94 -15.85 -0.59
C SER A 163 -23.87 -16.13 0.57
N ALA A 164 -24.74 -17.14 0.44
CA ALA A 164 -25.50 -17.64 1.58
C ALA A 164 -24.53 -18.19 2.64
N ILE A 165 -24.67 -17.74 3.88
CA ILE A 165 -23.83 -18.17 5.01
C ILE A 165 -24.66 -19.13 5.87
N THR A 166 -24.10 -20.29 6.24
CA THR A 166 -24.80 -21.29 7.04
C THR A 166 -25.17 -20.74 8.41
N LYS A 167 -26.18 -21.32 9.10
CA LYS A 167 -26.54 -20.87 10.46
C LYS A 167 -25.36 -20.99 11.45
N SER A 168 -24.52 -22.01 11.29
CA SER A 168 -23.35 -22.19 12.14
C SER A 168 -22.33 -21.08 11.92
N ASP A 169 -22.01 -20.77 10.66
CA ASP A 169 -21.08 -19.70 10.31
C ASP A 169 -21.65 -18.32 10.67
N GLN A 170 -22.97 -18.12 10.55
CA GLN A 170 -23.64 -16.90 11.01
C GLN A 170 -23.42 -16.69 12.51
N ASN A 171 -23.66 -17.72 13.33
CA ASN A 171 -23.45 -17.64 14.77
C ASN A 171 -21.99 -17.34 15.12
N PHE A 172 -21.05 -17.98 14.41
CA PHE A 172 -19.62 -17.72 14.56
C PHE A 172 -19.26 -16.26 14.23
N LEU A 173 -19.68 -15.76 13.07
CA LEU A 173 -19.42 -14.38 12.64
C LEU A 173 -20.06 -13.35 13.58
N LEU A 174 -21.27 -13.61 14.08
CA LEU A 174 -21.93 -12.76 15.06
C LEU A 174 -21.17 -12.76 16.39
N GLY A 175 -20.66 -13.91 16.84
CA GLY A 175 -19.82 -14.01 18.02
C GLY A 175 -18.53 -13.19 17.88
N LEU A 176 -17.80 -13.37 16.79
CA LEU A 176 -16.57 -12.64 16.50
C LEU A 176 -16.82 -11.13 16.35
N GLN A 177 -17.90 -10.77 15.65
CA GLN A 177 -18.35 -9.38 15.50
C GLN A 177 -18.65 -8.74 16.86
N ASN A 178 -19.37 -9.44 17.73
CA ASN A 178 -19.71 -8.95 19.06
C ASN A 178 -18.46 -8.74 19.92
N GLU A 179 -17.50 -9.67 19.86
CA GLU A 179 -16.22 -9.55 20.56
C GLU A 179 -15.49 -8.26 20.11
N ILE A 180 -15.26 -8.08 18.80
CA ILE A 180 -14.58 -6.90 18.25
C ILE A 180 -15.33 -5.60 18.55
N ASN A 181 -16.64 -5.56 18.30
CA ASN A 181 -17.45 -4.37 18.54
C ASN A 181 -17.47 -3.99 20.03
N SER A 182 -17.50 -4.98 20.93
CA SER A 182 -17.50 -4.74 22.38
C SER A 182 -16.13 -4.28 22.90
N THR A 183 -15.03 -4.83 22.37
CA THR A 183 -13.66 -4.45 22.73
C THR A 183 -13.36 -3.03 22.30
N PHE A 184 -13.61 -2.69 21.03
CA PHE A 184 -13.23 -1.39 20.46
C PHE A 184 -14.33 -0.32 20.53
N LYS A 185 -15.53 -0.66 21.01
CA LYS A 185 -16.71 0.24 21.03
C LYS A 185 -17.05 0.79 19.65
N ILE A 186 -16.95 -0.06 18.64
CA ILE A 186 -17.24 0.24 17.24
C ILE A 186 -18.41 -0.58 16.71
N ARG A 187 -18.83 -0.30 15.48
CA ARG A 187 -19.81 -1.10 14.75
C ARG A 187 -19.25 -1.54 13.40
N ILE A 188 -18.98 -2.83 13.29
CA ILE A 188 -18.70 -3.54 12.03
C ILE A 188 -19.77 -4.62 11.85
N ASP A 189 -20.20 -4.83 10.60
CA ASP A 189 -21.15 -5.86 10.19
C ASP A 189 -20.41 -6.94 9.39
N PHE A 190 -19.97 -7.99 10.07
CA PHE A 190 -19.21 -9.09 9.47
C PHE A 190 -20.06 -9.96 8.58
N LEU A 191 -21.33 -10.17 8.91
CA LEU A 191 -22.19 -10.99 8.07
C LEU A 191 -22.35 -10.36 6.68
N LYS A 192 -22.65 -9.06 6.62
CA LYS A 192 -22.76 -8.32 5.37
C LYS A 192 -21.43 -8.22 4.63
N LEU A 193 -20.34 -7.93 5.34
CA LEU A 193 -19.01 -7.82 4.75
C LEU A 193 -18.58 -9.16 4.14
N PHE A 194 -18.63 -10.24 4.92
CA PHE A 194 -18.06 -11.53 4.52
C PHE A 194 -18.93 -12.21 3.45
N SER A 195 -20.26 -12.12 3.54
CA SER A 195 -21.16 -12.69 2.51
C SER A 195 -20.85 -12.12 1.12
N LYS A 196 -20.62 -10.81 1.04
CA LYS A 196 -20.26 -10.10 -0.19
C LYS A 196 -18.86 -10.48 -0.68
N GLU A 197 -17.88 -10.46 0.22
CA GLU A 197 -16.48 -10.70 -0.14
C GLU A 197 -16.18 -12.16 -0.47
N ILE A 198 -16.89 -13.13 0.12
CA ILE A 198 -16.82 -14.55 -0.28
C ILE A 198 -17.26 -14.72 -1.74
N SER A 199 -18.36 -14.10 -2.15
CA SER A 199 -18.82 -14.15 -3.55
C SER A 199 -17.81 -13.52 -4.51
N ARG A 200 -17.24 -12.36 -4.12
CA ARG A 200 -16.17 -11.68 -4.88
C ARG A 200 -14.93 -12.55 -5.00
N PHE A 201 -14.50 -13.18 -3.92
CA PHE A 201 -13.36 -14.09 -3.90
C PHE A 201 -13.57 -15.23 -4.90
N LYS A 202 -14.71 -15.94 -4.80
CA LYS A 202 -15.01 -17.10 -5.65
C LYS A 202 -15.04 -16.78 -7.14
N ILE A 203 -15.71 -15.70 -7.53
CA ILE A 203 -15.78 -15.33 -8.95
C ILE A 203 -14.43 -14.83 -9.48
N LYS A 204 -13.70 -14.02 -8.68
CA LYS A 204 -12.38 -13.50 -9.07
C LYS A 204 -11.38 -14.64 -9.21
N HIS A 205 -11.37 -15.58 -8.27
CA HIS A 205 -10.58 -16.82 -8.34
C HIS A 205 -10.90 -17.63 -9.59
N LYS A 206 -12.19 -17.89 -9.88
CA LYS A 206 -12.60 -18.64 -11.08
C LYS A 206 -12.11 -17.99 -12.38
N LEU A 207 -12.29 -16.67 -12.49
CA LEU A 207 -11.88 -15.88 -13.66
C LEU A 207 -10.35 -15.88 -13.82
N LEU A 208 -9.61 -15.58 -12.75
CA LEU A 208 -8.15 -15.57 -12.77
C LEU A 208 -7.58 -16.97 -13.05
N ARG A 209 -8.13 -18.03 -12.45
CA ARG A 209 -7.72 -19.41 -12.74
C ARG A 209 -7.93 -19.76 -14.21
N ALA A 210 -9.04 -19.34 -14.81
CA ALA A 210 -9.27 -19.53 -16.24
C ALA A 210 -8.26 -18.76 -17.10
N LEU A 211 -7.93 -17.51 -16.72
CA LEU A 211 -6.93 -16.68 -17.38
C LEU A 211 -5.53 -17.31 -17.30
N LEU A 212 -5.05 -17.63 -16.09
CA LEU A 212 -3.72 -18.21 -15.86
C LEU A 212 -3.54 -19.52 -16.66
N ARG A 213 -4.55 -20.40 -16.64
CA ARG A 213 -4.55 -21.64 -17.43
C ARG A 213 -4.55 -21.35 -18.94
N LYS A 214 -5.35 -20.39 -19.41
CA LYS A 214 -5.40 -20.02 -20.84
C LYS A 214 -4.05 -19.51 -21.34
N LYS A 215 -3.30 -18.80 -20.50
CA LYS A 215 -1.99 -18.24 -20.83
C LYS A 215 -0.85 -19.25 -20.66
N GLY A 216 -1.10 -20.40 -20.04
CA GLY A 216 -0.04 -21.37 -19.72
C GLY A 216 1.02 -20.77 -18.79
N ALA A 217 0.61 -19.89 -17.89
CA ALA A 217 1.53 -19.21 -16.97
C ALA A 217 2.25 -20.23 -16.07
N ARG A 218 3.53 -19.97 -15.80
CA ARG A 218 4.36 -20.72 -14.84
C ARG A 218 4.75 -19.86 -13.65
N THR A 219 4.87 -18.55 -13.86
CA THR A 219 5.19 -17.57 -12.83
C THR A 219 4.28 -16.36 -12.93
N VAL A 220 3.79 -15.89 -11.79
CA VAL A 220 3.05 -14.64 -11.63
C VAL A 220 3.84 -13.72 -10.70
N TYR A 221 4.24 -12.57 -11.21
CA TYR A 221 4.76 -11.47 -10.41
C TYR A 221 3.62 -10.54 -10.03
N LEU A 222 3.59 -10.07 -8.78
CA LEU A 222 2.56 -9.17 -8.28
C LEU A 222 3.14 -8.18 -7.27
N VAL A 223 2.35 -7.17 -6.95
CA VAL A 223 2.60 -6.22 -5.86
C VAL A 223 1.37 -6.20 -4.96
N VAL A 224 1.54 -5.88 -3.67
CA VAL A 224 0.43 -5.81 -2.70
C VAL A 224 -0.29 -7.17 -2.55
N GLY A 225 0.47 -8.22 -2.21
CA GLY A 225 -0.01 -9.61 -2.16
C GLY A 225 -1.24 -9.81 -1.28
N TYR A 226 -1.35 -9.08 -0.17
CA TYR A 226 -2.53 -9.11 0.70
C TYR A 226 -3.82 -8.59 0.05
N GLY A 227 -3.74 -7.89 -1.09
CA GLY A 227 -4.89 -7.50 -1.93
C GLY A 227 -5.20 -8.51 -3.06
N GLU A 228 -4.39 -9.55 -3.19
CA GLU A 228 -4.36 -10.49 -4.32
C GLU A 228 -4.71 -11.92 -3.95
N ALA A 229 -5.34 -12.15 -2.80
CA ALA A 229 -5.69 -13.49 -2.32
C ALA A 229 -6.33 -14.41 -3.38
N PRO A 230 -7.31 -13.97 -4.21
CA PRO A 230 -7.86 -14.81 -5.29
C PRO A 230 -6.87 -15.14 -6.42
N LEU A 231 -5.92 -14.25 -6.72
CA LEU A 231 -4.87 -14.48 -7.72
C LEU A 231 -3.85 -15.50 -7.20
N ILE A 232 -3.39 -15.31 -5.96
CA ILE A 232 -2.44 -16.20 -5.30
C ILE A 232 -3.03 -17.61 -5.17
N LYS A 233 -4.29 -17.72 -4.73
CA LYS A 233 -4.98 -19.01 -4.66
C LYS A 233 -5.14 -19.65 -6.03
N ALA A 234 -5.48 -18.87 -7.06
CA ALA A 234 -5.61 -19.39 -8.43
C ALA A 234 -4.27 -19.89 -8.99
N ALA A 235 -3.17 -19.21 -8.69
CA ALA A 235 -1.83 -19.65 -9.07
C ALA A 235 -1.46 -20.95 -8.36
N ARG A 236 -1.65 -21.01 -7.03
CA ARG A 236 -1.40 -22.21 -6.21
C ARG A 236 -2.18 -23.44 -6.70
N ASP A 237 -3.47 -23.27 -7.00
CA ASP A 237 -4.34 -24.34 -7.52
C ASP A 237 -3.93 -24.88 -8.90
N LEU A 238 -3.06 -24.16 -9.61
CA LEU A 238 -2.52 -24.55 -10.91
C LEU A 238 -1.04 -24.93 -10.83
N GLY A 239 -0.41 -24.94 -9.64
CA GLY A 239 1.02 -25.17 -9.47
C GLY A 239 1.90 -24.06 -10.07
N ILE A 240 1.38 -22.84 -10.17
CA ILE A 240 2.06 -21.65 -10.70
C ILE A 240 2.75 -20.93 -9.54
N THR A 241 4.01 -20.56 -9.72
CA THR A 241 4.77 -19.83 -8.70
C THR A 241 4.31 -18.38 -8.63
N SER A 242 3.91 -17.93 -7.46
CA SER A 242 3.59 -16.53 -7.17
C SER A 242 4.76 -15.82 -6.49
N VAL A 243 5.15 -14.67 -7.02
CA VAL A 243 6.29 -13.89 -6.53
C VAL A 243 5.84 -12.45 -6.30
N GLU A 244 5.85 -12.00 -5.04
CA GLU A 244 5.53 -10.61 -4.73
C GLU A 244 6.79 -9.75 -4.77
N ILE A 245 6.71 -8.59 -5.43
CA ILE A 245 7.71 -7.52 -5.37
C ILE A 245 7.30 -6.56 -4.28
N GLN A 246 8.20 -6.30 -3.32
CA GLN A 246 7.94 -5.38 -2.22
C GLN A 246 7.55 -3.99 -2.76
N HIS A 247 6.38 -3.52 -2.32
CA HIS A 247 5.84 -2.21 -2.68
C HIS A 247 5.88 -1.19 -1.53
N GLY A 248 6.05 -1.64 -0.29
CA GLY A 248 5.89 -0.82 0.89
C GLY A 248 6.61 -1.34 2.12
N ILE A 249 6.33 -0.71 3.25
CA ILE A 249 6.98 -0.96 4.54
C ILE A 249 6.50 -2.29 5.12
N PHE A 250 7.45 -3.10 5.61
CA PHE A 250 7.18 -4.18 6.55
C PHE A 250 7.40 -3.68 7.98
N SER A 251 6.49 -4.07 8.86
CA SER A 251 6.53 -3.82 10.30
C SER A 251 5.56 -4.77 10.99
N GLU A 252 5.68 -4.94 12.30
CA GLU A 252 4.72 -5.71 13.11
C GLU A 252 3.27 -5.17 13.03
N PHE A 253 3.10 -3.91 12.60
CA PHE A 253 1.80 -3.26 12.40
C PHE A 253 1.28 -3.39 10.96
N ALA A 254 2.10 -3.88 10.02
CA ALA A 254 1.68 -4.18 8.65
C ALA A 254 1.10 -5.60 8.60
N LEU A 255 -0.18 -5.76 8.99
CA LEU A 255 -0.86 -7.07 9.03
C LEU A 255 -1.02 -7.76 7.66
N GLY A 256 -0.55 -7.17 6.57
CA GLY A 256 -0.37 -7.88 5.30
C GLY A 256 0.82 -8.85 5.33
N TYR A 257 1.77 -8.65 6.25
CA TYR A 257 3.08 -9.32 6.25
C TYR A 257 3.47 -9.92 7.61
N HIS A 258 2.85 -9.49 8.72
CA HIS A 258 3.20 -9.97 10.05
C HIS A 258 2.31 -11.13 10.54
N PHE A 259 2.84 -12.35 10.56
CA PHE A 259 2.17 -13.58 10.96
C PHE A 259 2.99 -14.36 12.01
N PRO A 260 3.02 -13.90 13.27
CA PRO A 260 3.89 -14.47 14.32
C PRO A 260 3.49 -15.87 14.79
N SER A 261 2.27 -16.32 14.48
CA SER A 261 1.67 -17.54 15.05
C SER A 261 1.35 -18.61 14.00
N VAL A 262 2.08 -18.63 12.88
CA VAL A 262 1.84 -19.56 11.78
C VAL A 262 3.11 -20.32 11.41
N SER A 263 2.94 -21.56 10.98
CA SER A 263 4.04 -22.31 10.37
C SER A 263 4.49 -21.65 9.07
N LYS A 264 5.80 -21.60 8.82
CA LYS A 264 6.33 -21.05 7.57
C LYS A 264 5.75 -21.80 6.36
N ASN A 265 5.46 -21.07 5.30
CA ASN A 265 4.89 -21.54 4.03
C ASN A 265 3.47 -22.16 4.12
N SER A 266 2.76 -22.03 5.25
CA SER A 266 1.44 -22.66 5.42
C SER A 266 0.27 -21.86 4.85
N LEU A 267 0.43 -20.54 4.69
CA LEU A 267 -0.67 -19.66 4.28
C LEU A 267 -1.03 -19.85 2.80
N GLU A 268 -2.30 -20.13 2.52
CA GLU A 268 -2.80 -20.36 1.16
C GLU A 268 -2.83 -19.09 0.29
N TYR A 269 -3.11 -17.95 0.90
CA TYR A 269 -3.26 -16.67 0.19
C TYR A 269 -2.04 -15.76 0.35
N PHE A 270 -0.90 -16.32 0.74
CA PHE A 270 0.38 -15.63 0.73
C PHE A 270 1.23 -16.09 -0.48
N PRO A 271 1.97 -15.19 -1.14
CA PRO A 271 2.82 -15.54 -2.28
C PRO A 271 3.87 -16.60 -1.93
N ASP A 272 4.32 -17.38 -2.92
CA ASP A 272 5.33 -18.42 -2.69
C ASP A 272 6.71 -17.86 -2.40
N ARG A 273 7.00 -16.66 -2.91
CA ARG A 273 8.27 -15.94 -2.76
C ARG A 273 8.04 -14.43 -2.64
N LEU A 274 9.00 -13.76 -2.02
CA LEU A 274 9.01 -12.32 -1.82
C LEU A 274 10.33 -11.72 -2.27
N LEU A 275 10.29 -10.74 -3.17
CA LEU A 275 11.44 -9.93 -3.57
C LEU A 275 11.46 -8.67 -2.71
N ILE A 276 12.43 -8.58 -1.80
CA ILE A 276 12.58 -7.46 -0.86
C ILE A 276 13.69 -6.50 -1.30
N TRP A 277 13.67 -5.27 -0.79
CA TRP A 277 14.66 -4.26 -1.17
C TRP A 277 16.05 -4.59 -0.62
N ASP A 278 16.15 -5.07 0.62
CA ASP A 278 17.39 -5.47 1.27
C ASP A 278 17.07 -6.36 2.49
N ASP A 279 18.10 -6.92 3.13
CA ASP A 279 17.93 -7.85 4.25
C ASP A 279 17.37 -7.20 5.52
N PHE A 280 17.45 -5.87 5.67
CA PHE A 280 16.87 -5.19 6.84
C PHE A 280 15.37 -5.44 6.94
N TRP A 281 14.67 -5.57 5.81
CA TRP A 281 13.24 -5.86 5.77
C TRP A 281 12.84 -7.24 6.29
N ARG A 282 13.77 -8.22 6.31
CA ARG A 282 13.48 -9.56 6.85
C ARG A 282 13.14 -9.52 8.32
N GLU A 283 13.80 -8.62 9.04
CA GLU A 283 13.72 -8.59 10.49
C GLU A 283 12.68 -7.59 11.00
N MET A 284 11.97 -6.90 10.10
CA MET A 284 10.98 -5.89 10.49
C MET A 284 9.66 -6.49 10.96
N CYS A 285 9.37 -7.75 10.59
CA CYS A 285 8.20 -8.48 11.05
C CYS A 285 8.34 -9.99 10.81
N ASP A 286 7.50 -10.78 11.47
CA ASP A 286 7.39 -12.22 11.22
C ASP A 286 6.71 -12.54 9.88
N LEU A 287 7.49 -12.67 8.81
CA LEU A 287 7.01 -13.13 7.51
C LEU A 287 6.62 -14.62 7.56
N PRO A 288 5.56 -15.07 6.87
CA PRO A 288 5.11 -16.45 6.87
C PRO A 288 5.88 -17.32 5.86
N LEU A 289 7.12 -16.95 5.52
CA LEU A 289 7.99 -17.65 4.57
C LEU A 289 9.29 -18.11 5.22
N THR A 290 9.85 -19.20 4.71
CA THR A 290 11.24 -19.59 5.00
C THR A 290 12.21 -18.64 4.32
N ASP A 291 13.42 -18.51 4.88
CA ASP A 291 14.38 -17.48 4.46
C ASP A 291 14.82 -17.61 3.00
N ASP A 292 14.88 -18.84 2.46
CA ASP A 292 15.21 -19.13 1.06
C ASP A 292 14.17 -18.60 0.06
N ARG A 293 12.96 -18.29 0.52
CA ARG A 293 11.86 -17.75 -0.29
C ARG A 293 11.74 -16.23 -0.20
N ILE A 294 12.52 -15.60 0.66
CA ILE A 294 12.62 -14.16 0.78
C ILE A 294 13.96 -13.76 0.12
N ILE A 295 13.93 -12.97 -0.93
CA ILE A 295 15.06 -12.78 -1.85
C ILE A 295 15.37 -11.28 -1.94
N PRO A 296 16.59 -10.83 -1.61
CA PRO A 296 16.98 -9.44 -1.79
C PRO A 296 17.09 -9.15 -3.29
N TYR A 297 16.39 -8.14 -3.74
CA TYR A 297 16.30 -7.74 -5.15
C TYR A 297 16.66 -6.27 -5.39
N GLY A 298 16.61 -5.44 -4.34
CA GLY A 298 16.86 -4.01 -4.45
C GLY A 298 15.61 -3.23 -4.87
N PHE A 299 15.51 -1.98 -4.42
CA PHE A 299 14.54 -1.04 -4.98
C PHE A 299 15.08 -0.44 -6.27
N ARG A 300 14.83 -1.13 -7.40
CA ARG A 300 15.40 -0.78 -8.71
C ARG A 300 15.15 0.66 -9.14
N HIS A 301 13.97 1.20 -8.84
CA HIS A 301 13.66 2.59 -9.18
C HIS A 301 14.58 3.58 -8.49
N LEU A 302 14.76 3.46 -7.17
CA LEU A 302 15.69 4.29 -6.43
C LEU A 302 17.12 4.12 -6.95
N GLN A 303 17.58 2.88 -7.15
CA GLN A 303 18.93 2.59 -7.66
C GLN A 303 19.19 3.25 -9.02
N LYS A 304 18.22 3.22 -9.94
CA LYS A 304 18.38 3.75 -11.31
C LYS A 304 18.24 5.27 -11.40
N THR A 305 17.62 5.90 -10.42
CA THR A 305 17.29 7.34 -10.49
C THR A 305 18.13 8.20 -9.56
N LYS A 306 18.65 7.65 -8.45
CA LYS A 306 19.50 8.37 -7.50
C LYS A 306 20.72 9.00 -8.17
N ASP A 307 21.37 8.30 -9.09
CA ASP A 307 22.59 8.78 -9.75
C ASP A 307 22.38 10.08 -10.53
N GLY A 308 21.16 10.33 -11.02
CA GLY A 308 20.79 11.59 -11.67
C GLY A 308 20.88 12.81 -10.76
N PHE A 309 20.92 12.60 -9.44
CA PHE A 309 20.96 13.67 -8.43
C PHE A 309 22.29 13.72 -7.66
N ARG A 310 23.31 12.95 -8.06
CA ARG A 310 24.59 12.88 -7.33
C ARG A 310 25.36 14.20 -7.22
N TYR A 311 25.11 15.13 -8.15
CA TYR A 311 25.76 16.45 -8.20
C TYR A 311 24.87 17.57 -7.67
N VAL A 312 23.69 17.25 -7.16
CA VAL A 312 22.83 18.23 -6.52
C VAL A 312 23.50 18.66 -5.21
N LYS A 313 23.75 19.96 -5.07
CA LYS A 313 24.34 20.52 -3.85
C LYS A 313 23.30 20.49 -2.74
N LYS A 314 23.62 19.82 -1.64
CA LYS A 314 22.80 19.81 -0.43
C LYS A 314 22.76 21.20 0.21
N ASN A 315 21.57 21.62 0.62
CA ASN A 315 21.34 22.80 1.43
C ASN A 315 21.26 22.38 2.90
N GLU A 316 22.29 22.73 3.67
CA GLU A 316 22.39 22.38 5.10
C GLU A 316 21.23 22.95 5.93
N ASN A 317 20.59 24.03 5.45
CA ASN A 317 19.46 24.66 6.12
C ASN A 317 18.11 24.29 5.47
N GLN A 318 18.03 23.21 4.68
CA GLN A 318 16.76 22.76 4.11
C GLN A 318 16.18 21.55 4.84
N ILE A 319 14.89 21.67 5.18
CA ILE A 319 14.06 20.63 5.79
C ILE A 319 13.00 20.22 4.78
N ILE A 320 12.95 18.95 4.39
CA ILE A 320 11.80 18.40 3.68
C ILE A 320 10.83 17.77 4.67
N VAL A 321 9.58 18.22 4.66
CA VAL A 321 8.48 17.56 5.38
C VAL A 321 7.75 16.67 4.39
N VAL A 322 7.66 15.37 4.66
CA VAL A 322 6.93 14.43 3.82
C VAL A 322 5.59 14.11 4.47
N SER A 323 4.52 14.68 3.91
CA SER A 323 3.16 14.47 4.40
C SER A 323 2.69 13.04 4.19
N GLN A 324 1.72 12.62 5.00
CA GLN A 324 1.12 11.30 4.96
C GLN A 324 -0.40 11.44 5.04
N GLY A 325 -1.12 10.84 4.10
CA GLY A 325 -2.57 11.06 3.96
C GLY A 325 -3.41 10.71 5.19
N ILE A 326 -2.94 9.80 6.06
CA ILE A 326 -3.63 9.42 7.30
C ILE A 326 -3.32 10.35 8.49
N ALA A 327 -2.37 11.27 8.36
CA ALA A 327 -1.89 12.14 9.44
C ALA A 327 -1.72 13.61 9.01
N GLY A 328 -2.08 13.96 7.77
CA GLY A 328 -1.84 15.27 7.15
C GLY A 328 -2.16 16.48 8.05
N PRO A 329 -3.39 16.61 8.58
CA PRO A 329 -3.77 17.72 9.46
C PRO A 329 -2.91 17.82 10.73
N LYS A 330 -2.70 16.68 11.42
CA LYS A 330 -1.90 16.64 12.65
C LYS A 330 -0.43 16.99 12.39
N MET A 331 0.10 16.57 11.23
CA MET A 331 1.45 16.90 10.81
C MET A 331 1.59 18.40 10.49
N SER A 332 0.66 18.99 9.73
CA SER A 332 0.71 20.43 9.43
C SER A 332 0.54 21.30 10.67
N ASP A 333 -0.30 20.89 11.62
CA ASP A 333 -0.44 21.56 12.93
C ASP A 333 0.90 21.56 13.69
N PHE A 334 1.58 20.42 13.74
CA PHE A 334 2.86 20.29 14.44
C PHE A 334 3.95 21.17 13.82
N ILE A 335 4.03 21.21 12.48
CA ILE A 335 4.99 22.09 11.79
C ILE A 335 4.65 23.57 12.01
N LEU A 336 3.37 23.94 11.97
CA LEU A 336 2.92 25.32 12.21
C LEU A 336 3.28 25.81 13.61
N GLN A 337 3.23 24.95 14.62
CA GLN A 337 3.62 25.30 15.99
C GLN A 337 5.12 25.58 16.14
N ASN A 338 5.94 25.05 15.25
CA ASN A 338 7.41 25.16 15.31
C ASN A 338 8.00 26.14 14.29
N VAL A 339 7.24 26.56 13.26
CA VAL A 339 7.76 27.32 12.11
C VAL A 339 8.47 28.62 12.51
N GLN A 340 8.05 29.25 13.61
CA GLN A 340 8.66 30.51 14.10
C GLN A 340 10.10 30.32 14.58
N ASP A 341 10.45 29.14 15.08
CA ASP A 341 11.82 28.80 15.51
C ASP A 341 12.69 28.29 14.34
N LEU A 342 12.08 28.09 13.17
CA LEU A 342 12.73 27.52 11.98
C LEU A 342 12.97 28.59 10.89
N LYS A 343 13.02 29.88 11.25
CA LYS A 343 13.15 31.00 10.29
C LYS A 343 14.41 30.93 9.43
N ASP A 344 15.50 30.38 9.98
CA ASP A 344 16.77 30.22 9.27
C ASP A 344 16.78 28.98 8.35
N TYR A 345 15.70 28.19 8.36
CA TYR A 345 15.55 27.00 7.54
C TYR A 345 14.53 27.20 6.43
N THR A 346 14.85 26.66 5.25
CA THR A 346 13.89 26.49 4.15
C THR A 346 13.11 25.21 4.37
N ILE A 347 11.78 25.29 4.48
CA ILE A 347 10.88 24.16 4.67
C ILE A 347 10.20 23.81 3.35
N VAL A 348 10.52 22.65 2.79
CA VAL A 348 9.83 22.08 1.64
C VAL A 348 8.77 21.09 2.12
N TYR A 349 7.51 21.49 2.13
CA TYR A 349 6.39 20.64 2.55
C TYR A 349 5.86 19.83 1.37
N LYS A 350 6.36 18.60 1.21
CA LYS A 350 5.96 17.68 0.14
C LYS A 350 4.67 16.93 0.52
N LEU A 351 3.58 17.23 -0.19
CA LEU A 351 2.31 16.55 0.02
C LEU A 351 2.32 15.11 -0.48
N HIS A 352 1.55 14.24 0.18
CA HIS A 352 1.20 12.94 -0.38
C HIS A 352 0.31 13.15 -1.62
N PRO A 353 0.44 12.37 -2.70
CA PRO A 353 -0.36 12.55 -3.91
C PRO A 353 -1.87 12.59 -3.68
N GLY A 354 -2.35 11.86 -2.67
CA GLY A 354 -3.76 11.88 -2.29
C GLY A 354 -4.24 13.20 -1.70
N GLU A 355 -3.37 14.13 -1.35
CA GLU A 355 -3.70 15.42 -0.70
C GLU A 355 -3.69 16.62 -1.67
N TYR A 356 -3.14 16.46 -2.88
CA TYR A 356 -2.90 17.55 -3.84
C TYR A 356 -4.13 18.45 -4.10
N ASP A 357 -5.31 17.85 -4.28
CA ASP A 357 -6.50 18.60 -4.66
C ASP A 357 -7.25 19.23 -3.47
N ARG A 358 -6.84 18.96 -2.22
CA ARG A 358 -7.63 19.31 -1.03
C ARG A 358 -6.84 19.86 0.14
N TRP A 359 -5.52 19.98 0.04
CA TRP A 359 -4.67 20.44 1.13
C TRP A 359 -5.07 21.82 1.68
N ARG A 360 -5.72 22.65 0.85
CA ARG A 360 -6.30 23.95 1.22
C ARG A 360 -7.47 23.86 2.22
N GLN A 361 -7.95 22.65 2.53
CA GLN A 361 -8.92 22.42 3.61
C GLN A 361 -8.24 22.31 4.98
N TYR A 362 -6.91 22.18 5.02
CA TYR A 362 -6.15 22.12 6.26
C TYR A 362 -5.74 23.55 6.64
N ASP A 363 -6.44 24.14 7.61
CA ASP A 363 -6.18 25.52 8.07
C ASP A 363 -4.70 25.74 8.40
N SER A 364 -4.08 24.80 9.10
CA SER A 364 -2.67 24.90 9.46
C SER A 364 -1.74 24.89 8.26
N LEU A 365 -2.04 24.12 7.21
CA LEU A 365 -1.22 24.09 6.02
C LEU A 365 -1.41 25.35 5.15
N VAL A 366 -2.62 25.91 5.12
CA VAL A 366 -2.88 27.22 4.49
C VAL A 366 -2.06 28.30 5.19
N ARG A 367 -2.14 28.38 6.52
CA ARG A 367 -1.34 29.32 7.32
C ARG A 367 0.16 29.10 7.16
N LEU A 368 0.62 27.85 7.12
CA LEU A 368 2.02 27.53 6.81
C LEU A 368 2.46 28.07 5.45
N SER A 369 1.59 28.00 4.44
CA SER A 369 1.92 28.47 3.09
C SER A 369 2.11 29.99 2.98
N GLU A 370 1.72 30.75 3.99
CA GLU A 370 1.93 32.21 4.08
C GLU A 370 3.32 32.58 4.59
N TYR A 371 4.07 31.62 5.15
CA TYR A 371 5.44 31.86 5.64
C TYR A 371 6.44 31.89 4.50
N VAL A 372 7.28 32.93 4.46
CA VAL A 372 8.28 33.14 3.39
C VAL A 372 9.30 32.01 3.27
N ASN A 373 9.57 31.29 4.36
CA ASN A 373 10.52 30.19 4.42
C ASN A 373 9.86 28.81 4.18
N VAL A 374 8.57 28.76 3.84
CA VAL A 374 7.83 27.52 3.58
C VAL A 374 7.40 27.43 2.12
N LYS A 375 7.65 26.28 1.49
CA LYS A 375 7.21 25.96 0.13
C LYS A 375 6.38 24.67 0.14
N VAL A 376 5.09 24.77 -0.15
CA VAL A 376 4.20 23.61 -0.30
C VAL A 376 4.33 23.03 -1.71
N ILE A 377 4.64 21.74 -1.82
CA ILE A 377 4.75 21.00 -3.09
C ILE A 377 3.56 20.06 -3.24
N ASP A 378 2.56 20.52 -3.97
CA ASP A 378 1.26 19.87 -4.19
C ASP A 378 1.15 19.13 -5.52
N ASN A 379 2.27 18.81 -6.15
CA ASN A 379 2.33 18.09 -7.41
C ASN A 379 3.65 17.30 -7.55
N ASN A 380 3.86 16.69 -8.71
CA ASN A 380 5.05 15.89 -9.04
C ASN A 380 5.97 16.58 -10.06
N ALA A 381 5.87 17.91 -10.24
CA ALA A 381 6.74 18.63 -11.19
C ALA A 381 8.21 18.60 -10.76
N LEU A 382 8.46 18.68 -9.44
CA LEU A 382 9.78 18.45 -8.86
C LEU A 382 9.93 16.97 -8.48
N PRO A 383 10.98 16.27 -8.97
CA PRO A 383 11.24 14.90 -8.57
C PRO A 383 11.49 14.80 -7.06
N LEU A 384 10.88 13.82 -6.41
CA LEU A 384 11.08 13.56 -4.98
C LEU A 384 12.57 13.45 -4.63
N TYR A 385 13.34 12.71 -5.43
CA TYR A 385 14.75 12.46 -5.19
C TYR A 385 15.64 13.69 -5.36
N GLN A 386 15.21 14.67 -6.16
CA GLN A 386 15.85 15.97 -6.17
C GLN A 386 15.66 16.66 -4.81
N LEU A 387 14.43 16.71 -4.30
CA LEU A 387 14.12 17.33 -3.02
C LEU A 387 14.87 16.65 -1.87
N LEU A 388 14.99 15.31 -1.89
CA LEU A 388 15.79 14.58 -0.91
C LEU A 388 17.28 14.92 -1.02
N ALA A 389 17.84 14.96 -2.23
CA ALA A 389 19.25 15.32 -2.45
C ALA A 389 19.58 16.75 -1.99
N GLU A 390 18.65 17.69 -2.18
CA GLU A 390 18.80 19.08 -1.74
C GLU A 390 18.66 19.25 -0.21
N SER A 391 17.99 18.34 0.49
CA SER A 391 17.61 18.53 1.90
C SER A 391 18.59 17.89 2.88
N ARG A 392 18.94 18.62 3.94
CA ARG A 392 19.71 18.07 5.07
C ARG A 392 18.84 17.25 6.02
N TYR A 393 17.65 17.74 6.30
CA TYR A 393 16.72 17.10 7.23
C TYR A 393 15.50 16.60 6.51
N LEU A 394 15.01 15.43 6.92
CA LEU A 394 13.69 14.96 6.57
C LEU A 394 12.85 14.88 7.85
N ILE A 395 11.65 15.46 7.83
CA ILE A 395 10.63 15.27 8.86
C ILE A 395 9.47 14.46 8.27
N GLY A 396 9.07 13.39 8.95
CA GLY A 396 7.94 12.57 8.49
C GLY A 396 7.32 11.73 9.61
N LEU A 397 6.56 10.71 9.21
CA LEU A 397 5.86 9.80 10.13
C LEU A 397 6.20 8.33 9.85
N SER A 398 5.65 7.73 8.80
CA SER A 398 5.86 6.32 8.45
C SER A 398 5.70 6.04 6.95
N SER A 399 6.26 6.92 6.12
CA SER A 399 6.25 6.79 4.66
C SER A 399 7.44 5.97 4.14
N THR A 400 7.31 5.29 3.00
CA THR A 400 8.45 4.60 2.34
C THR A 400 9.58 5.57 2.03
N VAL A 401 9.24 6.84 1.78
CA VAL A 401 10.18 7.93 1.53
C VAL A 401 11.21 8.09 2.66
N ILE A 402 10.86 7.71 3.90
CA ILE A 402 11.80 7.70 5.02
C ILE A 402 13.01 6.80 4.73
N PHE A 403 12.77 5.60 4.22
CA PHE A 403 13.82 4.64 3.88
C PHE A 403 14.57 5.07 2.62
N GLU A 404 13.86 5.65 1.65
CA GLU A 404 14.47 6.20 0.43
C GLU A 404 15.44 7.34 0.77
N ALA A 405 15.11 8.20 1.75
CA ALA A 405 15.93 9.33 2.18
C ALA A 405 17.26 8.95 2.84
N LEU A 406 17.39 7.73 3.39
CA LEU A 406 18.69 7.21 3.83
C LEU A 406 19.72 7.20 2.70
N ASN A 407 19.26 7.05 1.46
CA ASN A 407 20.13 7.03 0.29
C ASN A 407 20.54 8.44 -0.17
N PHE A 408 20.07 9.50 0.48
CA PHE A 408 20.38 10.89 0.16
C PHE A 408 21.04 11.63 1.32
N ASP A 409 21.59 10.91 2.32
CA ASP A 409 22.26 11.50 3.48
C ASP A 409 21.41 12.53 4.23
N CYS A 410 20.10 12.26 4.35
CA CYS A 410 19.20 13.07 5.17
C CYS A 410 19.28 12.61 6.63
N THR A 411 19.30 13.55 7.57
CA THR A 411 18.98 13.27 8.98
C THR A 411 17.46 13.10 9.10
N ILE A 412 17.03 11.91 9.52
CA ILE A 412 15.62 11.54 9.59
C ILE A 412 15.07 11.83 10.97
N LEU A 413 14.05 12.67 11.01
CA LEU A 413 13.30 13.01 12.22
C LEU A 413 11.83 12.58 12.05
N LEU A 414 11.29 11.87 13.05
CA LEU A 414 9.94 11.32 12.99
C LEU A 414 9.06 11.95 14.07
N ILE A 415 7.89 12.46 13.67
CA ILE A 415 6.95 13.10 14.58
C ILE A 415 6.22 12.03 15.39
N ASP A 416 6.16 12.18 16.72
CA ASP A 416 5.45 11.28 17.64
C ASP A 416 3.92 11.42 17.50
N LEU A 417 3.36 10.85 16.43
CA LEU A 417 1.93 10.78 16.11
C LEU A 417 1.50 9.33 15.86
N PRO A 418 0.20 9.00 15.97
CA PRO A 418 -0.32 7.68 15.60
C PRO A 418 0.13 7.29 14.19
N GLY A 419 0.71 6.11 14.05
CA GLY A 419 1.37 5.61 12.84
C GLY A 419 2.90 5.58 12.94
N ILE A 420 3.53 6.25 13.92
CA ILE A 420 4.98 6.16 14.17
C ILE A 420 5.39 4.75 14.61
N GLU A 421 4.47 3.95 15.13
CA GLU A 421 4.72 2.60 15.61
C GLU A 421 5.29 1.70 14.49
N HIS A 422 4.89 1.94 13.23
CA HIS A 422 5.49 1.30 12.05
C HIS A 422 7.01 1.51 11.91
N MET A 423 7.56 2.55 12.56
CA MET A 423 8.97 2.91 12.53
C MET A 423 9.72 2.53 13.81
N LYS A 424 9.07 1.83 14.76
CA LYS A 424 9.65 1.47 16.07
C LYS A 424 11.05 0.85 15.93
N LYS A 425 11.19 -0.24 15.17
CA LYS A 425 12.48 -0.91 14.97
C LYS A 425 13.51 0.02 14.29
N PHE A 426 13.06 0.86 13.37
CA PHE A 426 13.93 1.82 12.66
C PHE A 426 14.51 2.89 13.61
N ILE A 427 13.72 3.33 14.59
CA ILE A 427 14.15 4.23 15.66
C ILE A 427 15.10 3.49 16.62
N GLU A 428 14.77 2.27 17.02
CA GLU A 428 15.58 1.45 17.93
C GLU A 428 16.99 1.17 17.39
N VAL A 429 17.13 0.93 16.09
CA VAL A 429 18.46 0.74 15.45
C VAL A 429 19.19 2.05 15.13
N GLY A 430 18.67 3.20 15.60
CA GLY A 430 19.32 4.51 15.46
C GLY A 430 19.32 5.10 14.06
N LYS A 431 18.45 4.61 13.14
CA LYS A 431 18.35 5.12 11.77
C LYS A 431 17.43 6.34 11.64
N ALA A 432 16.63 6.64 12.66
CA ALA A 432 15.82 7.84 12.78
C ALA A 432 15.73 8.31 14.22
N VAL A 433 15.47 9.61 14.40
CA VAL A 433 15.26 10.22 15.72
C VAL A 433 13.80 10.59 15.89
N LYS A 434 13.18 10.14 16.99
CA LYS A 434 11.81 10.53 17.33
C LYS A 434 11.79 11.94 17.93
N ILE A 435 11.03 12.84 17.32
CA ILE A 435 10.71 14.16 17.86
C ILE A 435 9.55 13.97 18.83
N LYS A 436 9.80 14.18 20.12
CA LYS A 436 8.73 14.14 21.13
C LYS A 436 7.74 15.28 20.88
N SER A 437 6.45 15.02 21.07
CA SER A 437 5.37 15.97 20.79
C SER A 437 5.44 17.27 21.60
N ASP A 438 6.08 17.25 22.77
CA ASP A 438 6.28 18.37 23.68
C ASP A 438 7.58 19.15 23.44
N LYS A 439 8.42 18.71 22.49
CA LYS A 439 9.74 19.30 22.20
C LYS A 439 9.72 20.08 20.90
N ARG A 440 10.55 21.13 20.85
CA ARG A 440 10.69 21.95 19.65
C ARG A 440 11.58 21.25 18.62
N ILE A 441 11.22 21.36 17.34
CA ILE A 441 11.97 20.74 16.23
C ILE A 441 13.43 21.22 16.22
N ILE A 442 13.66 22.51 16.52
CA ILE A 442 14.98 23.13 16.51
C ILE A 442 16.00 22.42 17.43
N GLU A 443 15.56 21.77 18.51
CA GLU A 443 16.42 21.02 19.44
C GLU A 443 17.07 19.78 18.79
N TYR A 444 16.53 19.32 17.65
CA TYR A 444 16.97 18.13 16.92
C TYR A 444 17.77 18.46 15.66
N LEU A 445 17.86 19.74 15.29
CA LEU A 445 18.66 20.21 14.15
C LEU A 445 20.06 20.56 14.66
N LYS A 446 21.11 19.99 14.05
CA LYS A 446 22.51 20.09 14.49
C LYS A 446 23.44 20.59 13.41
#